data_AF-A0A2M7R389-F1
#
_entry.id   AF-A0A2M7R389-F1
#
_cell.length_a   1.000
_cell.length_b   1.000
_cell.length_c   1.000
_cell.angle_alpha   90.00
_cell.angle_beta   90.00
_cell.angle_gamma   90.00
#
_symmetry.space_group_name_H-M   'P 1'
#
loop_
_entity.id
_entity.type
_entity.pdbx_description
1 polymer ?
#
loop_
_entity_poly.entity_id
_entity_poly.type
_entity_poly.pdbx_seq_one_letter_code
_entity_poly.pdbx_strand_id
1 'polypeptide(L)'
;MTHSLRFLTRYFLFTTVIILLALITTNPSLSFAETNPPSPPFSKGGNKGGYVGSDACKGCHEKEYNSFMKYAKKSKSFDSIERLKKGLTEEEIKGCYFCHTTGYGKPSGFISPEKTPYLKNAGCEVCHGTGELHVKTKSPRDIKRRMTMKDCEVCHTSERVKAFRYKPMIHGGAH
;
A
#
# COMPACT_ATOMS: atom_id res chain seq x y z
N MET A 1 6.13 -66.77 -31.39
CA MET A 1 5.99 -65.47 -32.09
C MET A 1 5.18 -64.46 -31.25
N THR A 2 5.48 -64.24 -29.97
CA THR A 2 4.64 -63.41 -29.06
C THR A 2 5.43 -62.33 -28.28
N HIS A 3 6.75 -62.32 -28.37
CA HIS A 3 7.61 -61.35 -27.65
C HIS A 3 7.87 -60.04 -28.42
N SER A 4 7.78 -60.05 -29.75
CA SER A 4 8.08 -58.87 -30.59
C SER A 4 6.95 -57.81 -30.56
N LEU A 5 5.69 -58.25 -30.44
CA LEU A 5 4.52 -57.36 -30.47
C LEU A 5 4.36 -56.49 -29.20
N ARG A 6 4.85 -56.98 -28.05
CA ARG A 6 4.83 -56.26 -26.76
C ARG A 6 5.90 -55.17 -26.65
N PHE A 7 6.98 -55.29 -27.43
CA PHE A 7 8.06 -54.30 -27.44
C PHE A 7 7.69 -53.08 -28.29
N LEU A 8 7.06 -53.29 -29.45
CA LEU A 8 6.59 -52.20 -30.30
C LEU A 8 5.49 -51.35 -29.65
N THR A 9 4.56 -51.96 -28.90
CA THR A 9 3.46 -51.23 -28.23
C THR A 9 3.94 -50.37 -27.06
N ARG A 10 4.94 -50.82 -26.30
CA ARG A 10 5.57 -50.02 -25.24
C ARG A 10 6.42 -48.87 -25.79
N TYR A 11 7.12 -49.10 -26.90
CA TYR A 11 7.93 -48.06 -27.54
C TYR A 11 7.04 -46.96 -28.15
N PHE A 12 5.91 -47.32 -28.76
CA PHE A 12 4.94 -46.36 -29.29
C PHE A 12 4.29 -45.51 -28.19
N LEU A 13 3.94 -46.10 -27.04
CA LEU A 13 3.36 -45.36 -25.92
C LEU A 13 4.36 -44.39 -25.27
N PHE A 14 5.64 -44.78 -25.18
CA PHE A 14 6.69 -43.90 -24.62
C PHE A 14 7.05 -42.74 -25.55
N THR A 15 7.11 -42.96 -26.87
CA THR A 15 7.42 -41.88 -27.82
C THR A 15 6.28 -40.87 -27.95
N THR A 16 5.01 -41.31 -27.89
CA THR A 16 3.86 -40.39 -27.92
C THR A 16 3.78 -39.49 -26.69
N VAL A 17 4.17 -39.97 -25.50
CA VAL A 17 4.16 -39.19 -24.26
C VAL A 17 5.26 -38.13 -24.24
N ILE A 18 6.45 -38.44 -24.78
CA ILE A 18 7.56 -37.48 -24.88
C ILE A 18 7.26 -36.37 -25.91
N ILE A 19 6.61 -36.69 -27.03
CA ILE A 19 6.23 -35.69 -28.04
C ILE A 19 5.11 -34.77 -27.52
N LEU A 20 4.16 -35.29 -26.73
CA LEU A 20 3.13 -34.48 -26.07
C LEU A 20 3.68 -33.55 -24.97
N LEU A 21 4.71 -33.98 -24.23
CA LEU A 21 5.40 -33.14 -23.24
C LEU A 21 6.25 -32.03 -23.87
N ALA A 22 6.84 -32.27 -25.04
CA ALA A 22 7.64 -31.27 -25.77
C ALA A 22 6.79 -30.15 -26.44
N LEU A 23 5.50 -30.41 -26.70
CA LEU A 23 4.60 -29.41 -27.29
C LEU A 23 4.02 -28.42 -26.25
N ILE A 24 4.18 -28.68 -24.95
CA ILE A 24 3.65 -27.81 -23.89
C ILE A 24 4.64 -26.68 -23.52
N THR A 25 5.91 -26.77 -23.93
CA THR A 25 6.97 -25.84 -23.49
C THR A 25 7.27 -24.69 -24.47
N THR A 26 6.55 -24.55 -25.59
CA THR A 26 6.85 -23.55 -26.63
C THR A 26 5.71 -22.56 -26.91
N ASN A 27 4.92 -22.18 -25.90
CA ASN A 27 3.99 -21.05 -26.00
C ASN A 27 4.62 -19.77 -25.42
N PRO A 28 5.21 -18.86 -26.23
CA PRO A 28 5.76 -17.61 -25.74
C PRO A 28 4.68 -16.54 -25.78
N SER A 29 3.62 -16.65 -24.98
CA SER A 29 2.57 -15.61 -24.89
C SER A 29 1.69 -15.77 -23.65
N LEU A 30 2.30 -15.89 -22.46
CA LEU A 30 1.63 -15.49 -21.22
C LEU A 30 2.29 -14.19 -20.77
N SER A 31 1.85 -13.11 -21.41
CA SER A 31 2.05 -11.77 -20.87
C SER A 31 1.35 -11.77 -19.52
N PHE A 32 2.12 -11.80 -18.44
CA PHE A 32 1.62 -11.47 -17.12
C PHE A 32 1.15 -10.03 -17.20
N ALA A 33 -0.14 -9.84 -17.43
CA ALA A 33 -0.80 -8.58 -17.17
C ALA A 33 -0.64 -8.35 -15.68
N GLU A 34 0.32 -7.48 -15.35
CA GLU A 34 0.57 -6.98 -14.02
C GLU A 34 -0.71 -6.28 -13.55
N THR A 35 -1.56 -7.02 -12.84
CA THR A 35 -2.75 -6.46 -12.20
C THR A 35 -2.27 -5.62 -11.03
N ASN A 36 -1.78 -4.42 -11.34
CA ASN A 36 -1.62 -3.36 -10.38
C ASN A 36 -2.94 -3.29 -9.59
N PRO A 37 -2.90 -3.36 -8.24
CA PRO A 37 -4.12 -3.28 -7.46
C PRO A 37 -4.85 -1.99 -7.84
N PRO A 38 -6.18 -2.03 -8.04
CA PRO A 38 -6.93 -0.85 -8.45
C PRO A 38 -6.65 0.28 -7.47
N SER A 39 -6.11 1.39 -7.99
CA SER A 39 -6.00 2.61 -7.22
C SER A 39 -7.38 2.92 -6.61
N PRO A 40 -7.47 3.14 -5.29
CA PRO A 40 -8.77 3.33 -4.65
C PRO A 40 -9.49 4.52 -5.29
N PRO A 41 -10.82 4.42 -5.46
CA PRO A 41 -11.60 5.40 -6.19
C PRO A 41 -11.34 6.79 -5.61
N PHE A 42 -10.86 7.69 -6.47
CA PHE A 42 -10.70 9.10 -6.17
C PHE A 42 -12.04 9.65 -5.66
N SER A 43 -12.13 9.88 -4.35
CA SER A 43 -13.26 10.58 -3.76
C SER A 43 -13.26 12.02 -4.31
N LYS A 44 -14.22 12.31 -5.18
CA LYS A 44 -14.60 13.68 -5.56
C LYS A 44 -15.19 14.38 -4.32
N GLY A 45 -14.32 14.83 -3.43
CA GLY A 45 -14.63 15.66 -2.28
C GLY A 45 -13.51 16.66 -2.14
N GLY A 46 -13.57 17.71 -2.98
CA GLY A 46 -12.47 18.64 -3.19
C GLY A 46 -12.05 19.34 -1.91
N ASN A 47 -10.81 19.10 -1.53
CA ASN A 47 -10.05 20.09 -0.80
C ASN A 47 -9.00 20.59 -1.79
N LYS A 48 -9.19 21.82 -2.28
CA LYS A 48 -8.38 22.42 -3.36
C LYS A 48 -7.02 22.90 -2.85
N GLY A 49 -6.39 22.14 -1.96
CA GLY A 49 -5.15 22.52 -1.33
C GLY A 49 -4.22 21.33 -1.10
N GLY A 50 -2.95 21.63 -0.88
CA GLY A 50 -1.91 20.63 -0.71
C GLY A 50 -1.81 20.01 0.69
N TYR A 51 -1.00 18.96 0.79
CA TYR A 51 -0.55 18.42 2.07
C TYR A 51 0.47 19.35 2.71
N VAL A 52 0.25 19.72 3.98
CA VAL A 52 1.12 20.65 4.73
C VAL A 52 1.96 19.96 5.81
N GLY A 53 1.71 18.67 6.06
CA GLY A 53 2.37 17.89 7.10
C GLY A 53 1.80 18.14 8.50
N SER A 54 2.05 17.18 9.40
CA SER A 54 1.53 17.22 10.79
C SER A 54 2.05 18.42 11.58
N ASP A 55 3.26 18.91 11.29
CA ASP A 55 3.88 20.02 12.03
C ASP A 55 3.07 21.32 11.90
N ALA A 56 2.44 21.55 10.73
CA ALA A 56 1.56 22.69 10.50
C ALA A 56 0.33 22.67 11.42
N CYS A 57 -0.09 21.49 11.90
CA CYS A 57 -1.23 21.34 12.80
C CYS A 57 -0.91 21.76 14.24
N LYS A 58 0.35 21.64 14.67
CA LYS A 58 0.77 21.84 16.08
C LYS A 58 0.39 23.21 16.63
N GLY A 59 0.50 24.26 15.81
CA GLY A 59 0.28 25.64 16.27
C GLY A 59 -1.13 25.93 16.80
N CYS A 60 -2.15 25.23 16.28
CA CYS A 60 -3.55 25.38 16.73
C CYS A 60 -4.08 24.14 17.46
N HIS A 61 -3.46 22.97 17.27
CA HIS A 61 -3.89 21.67 17.80
C HIS A 61 -2.78 20.99 18.60
N GLU A 62 -2.15 21.72 19.52
CA GLU A 62 -0.99 21.24 20.26
C GLU A 62 -1.27 19.95 21.04
N LYS A 63 -2.42 19.87 21.71
CA LYS A 63 -2.78 18.70 22.52
C LYS A 63 -2.94 17.45 21.66
N GLU A 64 -3.68 17.54 20.57
CA GLU A 64 -3.92 16.44 19.63
C GLU A 64 -2.61 16.03 18.95
N TYR A 65 -1.81 17.03 18.50
CA TYR A 65 -0.51 16.80 17.90
C TYR A 65 0.42 16.05 18.87
N ASN A 66 0.58 16.54 20.10
CA ASN A 66 1.46 15.92 21.08
C ASN A 66 1.00 14.50 21.44
N SER A 67 -0.31 14.29 21.59
CA SER A 67 -0.86 12.94 21.83
C SER A 67 -0.57 12.00 20.66
N PHE A 68 -0.85 12.45 19.43
CA PHE A 68 -0.61 11.68 18.22
C PHE A 68 0.87 11.31 18.07
N MET A 69 1.77 12.29 18.18
CA MET A 69 3.21 12.06 18.03
C MET A 69 3.75 11.10 19.10
N LYS A 70 3.20 11.14 20.31
CA LYS A 70 3.64 10.30 21.43
C LYS A 70 3.12 8.87 21.36
N TYR A 71 1.85 8.69 21.01
CA TYR A 71 1.17 7.40 21.20
C TYR A 71 0.81 6.68 19.90
N ALA A 72 0.65 7.40 18.78
CA ALA A 72 0.29 6.77 17.52
C ALA A 72 1.53 6.16 16.85
N LYS A 73 1.51 4.85 16.58
CA LYS A 73 2.58 4.21 15.79
C LYS A 73 2.71 4.80 14.38
N LYS A 74 1.64 5.42 13.87
CA LYS A 74 1.60 6.08 12.57
C LYS A 74 2.53 7.29 12.47
N SER A 75 2.77 7.99 13.57
CA SER A 75 3.69 9.16 13.59
C SER A 75 5.15 8.78 13.25
N LYS A 76 5.48 7.49 13.34
CA LYS A 76 6.78 6.89 13.02
C LYS A 76 6.64 5.72 12.04
N SER A 77 5.62 5.76 11.18
CA SER A 77 5.31 4.66 10.26
C SER A 77 6.47 4.32 9.33
N PHE A 78 7.27 5.30 8.91
CA PHE A 78 8.38 5.08 7.98
C PHE A 78 9.49 4.21 8.57
N ASP A 79 9.66 4.17 9.89
CA ASP A 79 10.63 3.30 10.58
C ASP A 79 10.37 1.82 10.27
N SER A 80 9.13 1.45 9.91
CA SER A 80 8.81 0.09 9.48
C SER A 80 9.33 -0.22 8.08
N ILE A 81 9.33 0.75 7.18
CA ILE A 81 9.92 0.60 5.85
C ILE A 81 11.42 0.44 5.98
N GLU A 82 12.07 1.29 6.76
CA GLU A 82 13.51 1.24 6.99
C GLU A 82 13.98 -0.11 7.56
N ARG A 83 13.18 -0.72 8.43
CA ARG A 83 13.48 -2.06 8.98
C ARG A 83 13.30 -3.19 7.97
N LEU A 84 12.43 -3.05 6.98
CA LEU A 84 12.06 -4.11 6.04
C LEU A 84 12.66 -3.95 4.64
N LYS A 85 13.18 -2.76 4.29
CA LYS A 85 13.64 -2.45 2.92
C LYS A 85 14.82 -3.30 2.44
N LYS A 86 15.59 -3.91 3.35
CA LYS A 86 16.76 -4.72 2.96
C LYS A 86 16.30 -5.94 2.16
N GLY A 87 16.75 -6.04 0.92
CA GLY A 87 16.40 -7.14 0.02
C GLY A 87 15.10 -6.93 -0.76
N LEU A 88 14.47 -5.76 -0.64
CA LEU A 88 13.37 -5.33 -1.50
C LEU A 88 13.90 -4.49 -2.65
N THR A 89 13.24 -4.59 -3.80
CA THR A 89 13.39 -3.68 -4.92
C THR A 89 12.80 -2.31 -4.60
N GLU A 90 13.19 -1.28 -5.35
CA GLU A 90 12.63 0.06 -5.19
C GLU A 90 11.11 0.09 -5.44
N GLU A 91 10.62 -0.74 -6.36
CA GLU A 91 9.21 -0.89 -6.69
C GLU A 91 8.41 -1.49 -5.52
N GLU A 92 8.96 -2.50 -4.84
CA GLU A 92 8.37 -3.09 -3.64
C GLU A 92 8.37 -2.08 -2.46
N ILE A 93 9.44 -1.29 -2.33
CA ILE A 93 9.52 -0.23 -1.31
C ILE A 93 8.46 0.86 -1.57
N LYS A 94 8.26 1.26 -2.83
CA LYS A 94 7.20 2.22 -3.20
C LYS A 94 5.81 1.71 -2.82
N GLY A 95 5.57 0.39 -2.89
CA GLY A 95 4.36 -0.24 -2.40
C GLY A 95 4.08 0.02 -0.91
N CYS A 96 5.13 0.18 -0.09
CA CYS A 96 5.00 0.48 1.32
C CYS A 96 4.58 1.93 1.58
N TYR A 97 4.98 2.88 0.72
CA TYR A 97 4.68 4.30 0.89
C TYR A 97 3.19 4.59 0.93
N PHE A 98 2.37 3.80 0.23
CA PHE A 98 0.91 3.98 0.19
C PHE A 98 0.28 4.03 1.59
N CYS A 99 0.73 3.18 2.52
CA CYS A 99 0.18 3.10 3.87
C CYS A 99 1.03 3.82 4.93
N HIS A 100 2.32 3.99 4.68
CA HIS A 100 3.30 4.42 5.68
C HIS A 100 3.79 5.86 5.49
N THR A 101 3.23 6.61 4.55
CA THR A 101 3.55 8.02 4.29
C THR A 101 2.26 8.82 4.12
N THR A 102 2.36 10.14 4.02
CA THR A 102 1.19 11.01 3.79
C THR A 102 1.03 11.32 2.31
N GLY A 103 -0.07 10.87 1.72
CA GLY A 103 -0.49 11.30 0.38
C GLY A 103 0.32 10.72 -0.79
N TYR A 104 1.09 9.64 -0.62
CA TYR A 104 1.83 9.03 -1.75
C TYR A 104 0.91 8.73 -2.95
N GLY A 105 1.36 9.11 -4.14
CA GLY A 105 0.58 8.98 -5.38
C GLY A 105 -0.58 9.98 -5.52
N LYS A 106 -0.72 10.94 -4.60
CA LYS A 106 -1.66 12.07 -4.72
C LYS A 106 -0.91 13.36 -5.05
N PRO A 107 -1.56 14.34 -5.73
CA PRO A 107 -0.97 15.66 -5.94
C PRO A 107 -0.51 16.27 -4.61
N SER A 108 0.66 16.91 -4.61
CA SER A 108 1.34 17.50 -3.44
C SER A 108 1.68 16.54 -2.28
N GLY A 109 1.45 15.23 -2.45
CA GLY A 109 1.73 14.25 -1.40
C GLY A 109 3.20 13.83 -1.33
N PHE A 110 3.48 12.83 -0.52
CA PHE A 110 4.83 12.28 -0.37
C PHE A 110 5.43 11.83 -1.71
N ILE A 111 6.68 12.22 -1.97
CA ILE A 111 7.46 11.83 -3.14
C ILE A 111 8.63 10.94 -2.72
N SER A 112 9.47 11.44 -1.81
CA SER A 112 10.60 10.72 -1.24
C SER A 112 11.01 11.35 0.10
N PRO A 113 11.82 10.67 0.93
CA PRO A 113 12.32 11.24 2.18
C PRO A 113 13.10 12.55 1.99
N GLU A 114 13.74 12.73 0.84
CA GLU A 114 14.56 13.90 0.51
C GLU A 114 13.71 15.06 -0.01
N LYS A 115 12.70 14.77 -0.85
CA LYS A 115 11.87 15.80 -1.49
C LYS A 115 10.75 16.32 -0.60
N THR A 116 10.16 15.44 0.20
CA THR A 116 9.01 15.75 1.06
C THR A 116 9.17 15.14 2.45
N PRO A 117 10.23 15.49 3.20
CA PRO A 117 10.52 14.88 4.50
C PRO A 117 9.37 15.05 5.51
N TYR A 118 8.64 16.17 5.44
CA TYR A 118 7.51 16.48 6.31
C TYR A 118 6.27 15.59 6.07
N LEU A 119 6.22 14.85 4.96
CA LEU A 119 5.17 13.88 4.63
C LEU A 119 5.63 12.42 4.79
N LYS A 120 6.83 12.20 5.31
CA LYS A 120 7.49 10.89 5.38
C LYS A 120 6.72 9.88 6.24
N ASN A 121 5.99 10.32 7.24
CA ASN A 121 5.16 9.43 8.07
C ASN A 121 3.69 9.54 7.70
N ALA A 122 2.89 8.57 8.13
CA ALA A 122 1.44 8.61 8.07
C ALA A 122 0.95 9.60 9.14
N GLY A 123 0.82 10.87 8.75
CA GLY A 123 0.53 12.00 9.63
C GLY A 123 -0.96 12.29 9.79
N CYS A 124 -1.27 13.47 10.34
CA CYS A 124 -2.64 13.93 10.56
C CYS A 124 -3.50 13.83 9.30
N GLU A 125 -2.92 14.19 8.17
CA GLU A 125 -3.61 14.34 6.88
C GLU A 125 -3.90 13.00 6.18
N VAL A 126 -3.39 11.87 6.67
CA VAL A 126 -3.83 10.53 6.20
C VAL A 126 -5.30 10.30 6.53
N CYS A 127 -5.77 10.78 7.68
CA CYS A 127 -7.16 10.69 8.10
C CYS A 127 -7.92 11.98 7.77
N HIS A 128 -7.33 13.13 8.08
CA HIS A 128 -8.01 14.43 7.97
C HIS A 128 -8.06 15.02 6.56
N GLY A 129 -7.34 14.41 5.60
CA GLY A 129 -7.15 14.96 4.26
C GLY A 129 -6.17 16.15 4.27
N THR A 130 -6.00 16.78 3.11
CA THR A 130 -5.08 17.92 2.92
C THR A 130 -5.45 19.09 3.83
N GLY A 131 -4.47 19.66 4.52
CA GLY A 131 -4.68 20.72 5.51
C GLY A 131 -4.51 22.15 4.98
N GLU A 132 -3.98 22.37 3.77
CA GLU A 132 -3.59 23.71 3.30
C GLU A 132 -4.72 24.75 3.39
N LEU A 133 -5.90 24.42 2.86
CA LEU A 133 -7.04 25.36 2.91
C LEU A 133 -7.46 25.63 4.35
N HIS A 134 -7.53 24.59 5.19
CA HIS A 134 -7.88 24.72 6.60
C HIS A 134 -6.89 25.58 7.38
N VAL A 135 -5.59 25.41 7.17
CA VAL A 135 -4.57 26.25 7.82
C VAL A 135 -4.75 27.72 7.42
N LYS A 136 -5.04 27.99 6.14
CA LYS A 136 -5.25 29.34 5.62
C LYS A 136 -6.52 30.00 6.15
N THR A 137 -7.64 29.29 6.15
CA THR A 137 -8.96 29.85 6.50
C THR A 137 -9.29 29.71 7.98
N LYS A 138 -8.60 28.80 8.69
CA LYS A 138 -8.93 28.32 10.03
C LYS A 138 -10.35 27.75 10.13
N SER A 139 -10.97 27.42 9.00
CA SER A 139 -12.36 26.96 8.97
C SER A 139 -12.43 25.45 9.13
N PRO A 140 -13.23 24.93 10.09
CA PRO A 140 -13.41 23.49 10.24
C PRO A 140 -14.12 22.81 9.05
N ARG A 141 -14.71 23.59 8.13
CA ARG A 141 -15.35 23.07 6.92
C ARG A 141 -14.34 22.66 5.85
N ASP A 142 -13.11 23.17 5.97
CA ASP A 142 -12.04 22.96 4.98
C ASP A 142 -11.13 21.79 5.37
N ILE A 143 -11.55 20.94 6.30
CA ILE A 143 -10.84 19.73 6.69
C ILE A 143 -11.81 18.63 7.09
N LYS A 144 -11.43 17.36 6.87
CA LYS A 144 -12.26 16.25 7.28
C LYS A 144 -12.17 16.07 8.79
N ARG A 145 -13.26 16.36 9.51
CA ARG A 145 -13.28 16.29 10.98
C ARG A 145 -13.75 14.96 11.56
N ARG A 146 -14.63 14.25 10.84
CA ARG A 146 -15.27 13.02 11.33
C ARG A 146 -14.75 11.84 10.52
N MET A 147 -14.07 10.93 11.19
CA MET A 147 -13.58 9.70 10.60
C MET A 147 -14.64 8.61 10.67
N THR A 148 -14.57 7.69 9.73
CA THR A 148 -15.38 6.48 9.65
C THR A 148 -14.46 5.27 9.58
N MET A 149 -14.96 4.07 9.86
CA MET A 149 -14.17 2.85 9.72
C MET A 149 -13.58 2.67 8.32
N LYS A 150 -14.30 3.13 7.30
CA LYS A 150 -13.86 3.11 5.89
C LYS A 150 -12.54 3.86 5.66
N ASP A 151 -12.27 4.89 6.46
CA ASP A 151 -11.03 5.66 6.35
C ASP A 151 -9.81 4.85 6.80
N CYS A 152 -10.01 3.98 7.80
CA CYS A 152 -8.98 3.07 8.31
C CYS A 152 -8.74 1.90 7.33
N GLU A 153 -9.79 1.42 6.69
CA GLU A 153 -9.78 0.26 5.79
C GLU A 153 -9.00 0.48 4.49
N VAL A 154 -8.65 1.73 4.15
CA VAL A 154 -7.75 2.04 3.02
C VAL A 154 -6.40 1.32 3.17
N CYS A 155 -5.90 1.25 4.42
CA CYS A 155 -4.63 0.59 4.75
C CYS A 155 -4.86 -0.73 5.50
N HIS A 156 -5.87 -0.78 6.36
CA HIS A 156 -6.17 -1.93 7.21
C HIS A 156 -7.24 -2.84 6.60
N THR A 157 -6.96 -3.37 5.42
CA THR A 157 -7.83 -4.38 4.78
C THR A 157 -7.73 -5.72 5.51
N SER A 158 -8.77 -6.54 5.43
CA SER A 158 -8.81 -7.87 6.05
C SER A 158 -7.66 -8.76 5.57
N GLU A 159 -7.32 -8.68 4.29
CA GLU A 159 -6.17 -9.36 3.67
C GLU A 159 -4.84 -8.94 4.31
N ARG A 160 -4.57 -7.62 4.38
CA ARG A 160 -3.33 -7.08 4.96
C ARG A 160 -3.21 -7.39 6.46
N VAL A 161 -4.31 -7.26 7.22
CA VAL A 161 -4.32 -7.56 8.65
C VAL A 161 -4.01 -9.04 8.91
N LYS A 162 -4.57 -9.96 8.08
CA LYS A 162 -4.27 -11.40 8.14
C LYS A 162 -2.80 -11.69 7.83
N ALA A 163 -2.26 -11.08 6.77
CA ALA A 163 -0.87 -11.28 6.34
C ALA A 163 0.15 -10.95 7.45
N PHE A 164 -0.11 -9.91 8.25
CA PHE A 164 0.80 -9.46 9.30
C PHE A 164 0.45 -9.96 10.72
N ARG A 165 -0.52 -10.87 10.86
CA ARG A 165 -1.01 -11.42 12.16
C ARG A 165 -1.25 -10.34 13.24
N TYR A 166 -1.74 -9.17 12.82
CA TYR A 166 -1.87 -8.01 13.73
C TYR A 166 -3.18 -8.07 14.51
N LYS A 167 -3.13 -7.79 15.82
CA LYS A 167 -4.34 -7.61 16.68
C LYS A 167 -5.22 -6.47 16.12
N PRO A 168 -6.56 -6.52 16.31
CA PRO A 168 -7.48 -5.51 15.78
C PRO A 168 -7.12 -4.07 16.16
N MET A 169 -7.45 -3.13 15.27
CA MET A 169 -7.06 -1.71 15.21
C MET A 169 -7.25 -0.83 16.46
N ILE A 170 -7.86 -1.33 17.54
CA ILE A 170 -8.19 -0.58 18.75
C ILE A 170 -6.98 -0.10 19.57
N HIS A 171 -5.77 -0.57 19.27
CA HIS A 171 -4.53 -0.09 19.93
C HIS A 171 -3.55 0.62 18.97
N GLY A 172 -4.01 0.95 17.75
CA GLY A 172 -3.16 1.59 16.75
C GLY A 172 -2.91 3.08 16.98
N GLY A 173 -3.51 3.68 18.02
CA GLY A 173 -3.36 5.10 18.34
C GLY A 173 -4.05 6.05 17.36
N ALA A 174 -5.22 5.66 16.85
CA ALA A 174 -6.16 6.66 16.34
C ALA A 174 -6.98 7.08 17.56
N HIS A 175 -6.63 8.23 18.16
CA HIS A 175 -7.35 8.97 19.21
C HIS A 175 -8.18 8.13 20.19
#